data_AF-A0A2E5L4H7-F1
#
_entry.id   AF-A0A2E5L4H7-F1
#
_cell.length_a   1.000
_cell.length_b   1.000
_cell.length_c   1.000
_cell.angle_alpha   90.00
_cell.angle_beta   90.00
_cell.angle_gamma   90.00
#
_symmetry.space_group_name_H-M   'P 1'
#
loop_
_entity.id
_entity.type
_entity.pdbx_description
1 polymer ?
#
loop_
_entity_poly.entity_id
_entity_poly.type
_entity_poly.pdbx_seq_one_letter_code
_entity_poly.pdbx_strand_id
1 'polypeptide(L)'
;MSNGNPALAQDNLSITDVKQVLAQAIHEAQRRNVGAAIAVADRTGNILAVYNMLGANRQFNATGVDCTVALGNIPVGCVVVTSDPKHPNGVPGKGGLEQVDVPGPVAAIAKAITGAYLSSRGNAFTTRTASQIVQDHFNPRERFSPSGPLFGVQFSQLPCSDLTISANNSIVTIGPKRSPLGLSADPGGIPLYKNGEPVGAIGVISDGLYSLDPNIGDYDNSIDELIALAGTLGFAAPRNILGSRITVEGKTFRYTDKAYRSLKSKITEATSFDLIDPTVGALTPIGTYFDGNIREGTIFGTPASGYRANTTNEYGPLNAFVLVDTNNQPRFPPRDGTEGTPDALTANEVRAIIRNALTIAFRARAQIRRPLGDHAQVTVSVVDTNGAILGIARTPDGPVFGTDVSLQKARTAAFFSNVNAADELIAAGLENYVLQVRSFLGPTALNDGIAFADRSGGNLSRPFFPDGIDGAPHGPLSRPIKEWSPFNTGLQSDLIAGNIVAHRSFLLGLSDSDTEANCTVLPLRPETSKSRISNGIQIFPGSVPIFRNNVLVGGIGVSGDGIDQDDMISFLGLHNAGLELGTGVGNAPRHLRADLLIAQGTRLRYVNCPFSPFLDSADQTPCTGK
;
A
#
# COMPACT_ATOMS: atom_id res chain seq x y z
N MET A 1 12.99 4.64 -32.27
CA MET A 1 14.31 5.30 -32.15
C MET A 1 14.74 5.16 -30.70
N SER A 2 15.75 4.32 -30.45
CA SER A 2 16.30 4.10 -29.11
C SER A 2 17.21 5.27 -28.73
N ASN A 3 16.67 6.22 -27.98
CA ASN A 3 17.54 7.09 -27.20
C ASN A 3 17.85 6.36 -25.90
N GLY A 4 19.10 5.94 -25.77
CA GLY A 4 19.61 5.28 -24.59
C GLY A 4 19.26 6.11 -23.36
N ASN A 5 18.59 5.46 -22.40
CA ASN A 5 18.58 5.97 -21.04
C ASN A 5 20.05 6.12 -20.62
N PRO A 6 20.50 7.29 -20.12
CA PRO A 6 21.78 7.36 -19.44
C PRO A 6 21.82 6.25 -18.39
N ALA A 7 22.98 5.60 -18.22
CA ALA A 7 23.15 4.55 -17.22
C ALA A 7 22.57 5.02 -15.89
N LEU A 8 21.68 4.20 -15.33
CA LEU A 8 20.94 4.45 -14.10
C LEU A 8 21.91 4.93 -13.01
N ALA A 9 21.69 6.12 -12.46
CA ALA A 9 22.35 6.45 -11.20
C ALA A 9 21.81 5.48 -10.14
N GLN A 10 22.68 4.64 -9.61
CA GLN A 10 22.38 3.74 -8.51
C GLN A 10 22.79 4.46 -7.23
N ASP A 11 21.82 5.13 -6.60
CA ASP A 11 22.04 5.94 -5.40
C ASP A 11 21.34 5.32 -4.17
N ASN A 12 21.88 5.66 -3.01
CA ASN A 12 21.33 5.40 -1.69
C ASN A 12 21.56 6.60 -0.77
N LEU A 13 20.90 6.60 0.40
CA LEU A 13 21.23 7.52 1.49
C LEU A 13 22.45 6.99 2.24
N SER A 14 23.55 7.76 2.25
CA SER A 14 24.69 7.47 3.14
C SER A 14 24.35 7.82 4.60
N ILE A 15 25.16 7.37 5.56
CA ILE A 15 25.01 7.77 6.97
C ILE A 15 25.04 9.30 7.11
N THR A 16 25.90 9.99 6.36
CA THR A 16 25.98 11.46 6.33
C THR A 16 24.68 12.08 5.82
N ASP A 17 24.09 11.51 4.75
CA ASP A 17 22.80 11.96 4.21
C ASP A 17 21.69 11.80 5.26
N VAL A 18 21.62 10.65 5.94
CA VAL A 18 20.62 10.39 7.00
C VAL A 18 20.78 11.37 8.16
N LYS A 19 22.01 11.62 8.62
CA LYS A 19 22.31 12.61 9.66
C LYS A 19 21.88 14.03 9.24
N GLN A 20 22.11 14.41 7.98
CA GLN A 20 21.69 15.70 7.44
C GLN A 20 20.16 15.84 7.46
N VAL A 21 19.42 14.82 6.99
CA VAL A 21 17.95 14.80 7.00
C VAL A 21 17.42 14.98 8.44
N LEU A 22 17.98 14.24 9.40
CA LEU A 22 17.60 14.38 10.82
C LEU A 22 17.91 15.77 11.37
N ALA A 23 19.14 16.27 11.17
CA ALA A 23 19.57 17.57 11.69
C ALA A 23 18.67 18.71 11.21
N GLN A 24 18.29 18.70 9.93
CA GLN A 24 17.40 19.71 9.35
C GLN A 24 15.98 19.64 9.94
N ALA A 25 15.42 18.44 10.09
CA ALA A 25 14.12 18.23 10.69
C ALA A 25 14.10 18.63 12.18
N ILE A 26 15.07 18.18 12.96
CA ILE A 26 15.22 18.54 14.38
C ILE A 26 15.34 20.06 14.54
N HIS A 27 16.14 20.71 13.69
CA HIS A 27 16.31 22.15 13.74
C HIS A 27 15.00 22.90 13.44
N GLU A 28 14.22 22.48 12.44
CA GLU A 28 12.89 23.07 12.18
C GLU A 28 11.93 22.88 13.36
N ALA A 29 11.92 21.69 13.98
CA ALA A 29 11.11 21.40 15.16
C ALA A 29 11.47 22.32 16.33
N GLN A 30 12.77 22.51 16.60
CA GLN A 30 13.26 23.44 17.62
C GLN A 30 12.86 24.89 17.32
N ARG A 31 12.97 25.35 16.06
CA ARG A 31 12.53 26.71 15.65
C ARG A 31 11.02 26.91 15.77
N ARG A 32 10.26 25.81 15.85
CA ARG A 32 8.82 25.81 16.10
C ARG A 32 8.44 25.61 17.56
N ASN A 33 9.40 25.36 18.45
CA ASN A 33 9.20 25.05 19.86
C ASN A 33 8.29 23.82 20.07
N VAL A 34 8.52 22.76 19.30
CA VAL A 34 7.80 21.48 19.41
C VAL A 34 8.79 20.32 19.41
N GLY A 35 8.47 19.25 20.15
CA GLY A 35 9.14 17.97 20.00
C GLY A 35 8.50 17.16 18.87
N ALA A 36 9.30 16.36 18.17
CA ALA A 36 8.83 15.46 17.12
C ALA A 36 9.50 14.08 17.22
N ALA A 37 8.76 13.05 16.79
CA ALA A 37 9.34 11.78 16.41
C ALA A 37 9.58 11.78 14.89
N ILE A 38 10.82 11.43 14.50
CA ILE A 38 11.30 11.54 13.13
C ILE A 38 11.88 10.19 12.72
N ALA A 39 11.41 9.65 11.59
CA ALA A 39 11.92 8.43 11.00
C ALA A 39 12.46 8.70 9.59
N VAL A 40 13.54 8.03 9.23
CA VAL A 40 14.09 8.02 7.86
C VAL A 40 14.10 6.58 7.38
N ALA A 41 13.50 6.32 6.22
CA ALA A 41 13.49 5.02 5.59
C ALA A 41 14.20 5.08 4.23
N ASP A 42 14.86 3.99 3.82
CA ASP A 42 15.28 3.83 2.42
C ASP A 42 14.11 3.43 1.51
N ARG A 43 14.39 3.29 0.21
CA ARG A 43 13.37 2.97 -0.80
C ARG A 43 12.63 1.65 -0.54
N THR A 44 13.26 0.67 0.11
CA THR A 44 12.66 -0.65 0.38
C THR A 44 12.20 -0.80 1.82
N GLY A 45 12.22 0.28 2.60
CA GLY A 45 11.63 0.38 3.94
C GLY A 45 12.59 -0.02 5.06
N ASN A 46 13.89 -0.16 4.78
CA ASN A 46 14.87 -0.24 5.87
C ASN A 46 14.83 1.07 6.66
N ILE A 47 14.61 1.00 7.97
CA ILE A 47 14.51 2.21 8.79
C ILE A 47 15.91 2.63 9.18
N LEU A 48 16.43 3.66 8.52
CA LEU A 48 17.81 4.10 8.62
C LEU A 48 18.10 4.84 9.91
N ALA A 49 17.10 5.56 10.41
CA ALA A 49 17.15 6.20 11.72
C ALA A 49 15.75 6.44 12.27
N VAL A 50 15.65 6.42 13.59
CA VAL A 50 14.49 6.91 14.35
C VAL A 50 15.02 7.79 15.47
N TYR A 51 14.64 9.06 15.47
CA TYR A 51 15.01 10.03 16.50
C TYR A 51 13.74 10.55 17.18
N ASN A 52 13.70 10.53 18.50
CA ASN A 52 12.60 11.06 19.28
C ASN A 52 13.09 12.23 20.13
N MET A 53 12.52 13.41 19.87
CA MET A 53 12.77 14.59 20.69
C MET A 53 12.06 14.48 22.04
N LEU A 54 12.66 15.01 23.10
CA LEU A 54 12.00 15.11 24.40
C LEU A 54 10.75 16.01 24.29
N GLY A 55 9.64 15.56 24.87
CA GLY A 55 8.36 16.25 24.79
C GLY A 55 7.63 16.12 23.45
N ALA A 56 8.03 15.18 22.59
CA ALA A 56 7.29 14.86 21.37
C ALA A 56 5.93 14.20 21.70
N ASN A 57 4.89 14.59 20.96
CA ASN A 57 3.53 14.05 21.05
C ASN A 57 2.89 14.22 22.43
N ARG A 58 1.77 13.53 22.68
CA ARG A 58 0.96 13.74 23.88
C ARG A 58 1.37 12.78 24.99
N GLN A 59 1.44 13.29 26.22
CA GLN A 59 1.65 12.46 27.40
C GLN A 59 0.39 11.68 27.78
N PHE A 60 -0.79 12.29 27.67
CA PHE A 60 -2.06 11.70 28.07
C PHE A 60 -2.94 11.46 26.85
N ASN A 61 -3.62 10.31 26.84
CA ASN A 61 -4.62 10.01 25.81
C ASN A 61 -5.97 10.68 26.14
N ALA A 62 -6.97 10.40 25.31
CA ALA A 62 -8.33 10.90 25.44
C ALA A 62 -9.00 10.62 26.79
N THR A 63 -8.64 9.51 27.45
CA THR A 63 -9.23 9.09 28.73
C THR A 63 -8.42 9.60 29.94
N GLY A 64 -7.41 10.44 29.71
CA GLY A 64 -6.55 10.99 30.75
C GLY A 64 -5.52 9.99 31.29
N VAL A 65 -5.34 8.85 30.61
CA VAL A 65 -4.33 7.86 30.97
C VAL A 65 -2.98 8.33 30.43
N ASP A 66 -1.96 8.32 31.28
CA ASP A 66 -0.58 8.53 30.84
C ASP A 66 -0.22 7.39 29.89
N CYS A 67 -0.10 7.74 28.61
CA CYS A 67 0.20 6.83 27.52
C CYS A 67 1.69 6.86 27.15
N THR A 68 2.50 7.55 27.96
CA THR A 68 3.94 7.61 27.77
C THR A 68 4.54 6.25 28.05
N VAL A 69 5.07 5.64 27.00
CA VAL A 69 5.88 4.44 27.12
C VAL A 69 7.35 4.79 27.00
N ALA A 70 8.17 4.08 27.76
CA ALA A 70 9.61 4.13 27.61
C ALA A 70 10.02 3.16 26.49
N LEU A 71 10.40 3.70 25.32
CA LEU A 71 11.03 2.91 24.28
C LEU A 71 12.54 3.12 24.40
N GLY A 72 13.21 2.15 25.02
CA GLY A 72 14.54 2.37 25.61
C GLY A 72 14.45 3.32 26.81
N ASN A 73 15.36 4.29 26.90
CA ASN A 73 15.42 5.28 27.99
C ASN A 73 14.75 6.63 27.64
N ILE A 74 13.99 6.70 26.54
CA ILE A 74 13.36 7.94 26.06
C ILE A 74 11.83 7.81 26.19
N PRO A 75 11.15 8.76 26.86
CA PRO A 75 9.69 8.89 26.82
C PRO A 75 9.22 9.38 25.44
N VAL A 76 8.31 8.65 24.77
CA VAL A 76 7.94 8.93 23.36
C VAL A 76 6.54 9.51 23.14
N GLY A 77 5.71 9.57 24.19
CA GLY A 77 4.31 9.99 24.12
C GLY A 77 3.44 9.12 23.19
N CYS A 78 2.13 9.33 23.22
CA CYS A 78 1.20 8.68 22.31
C CYS A 78 0.66 9.62 21.23
N VAL A 79 0.23 8.97 20.15
CA VAL A 79 -0.39 9.52 18.96
C VAL A 79 -1.72 8.83 18.81
N VAL A 80 -2.81 9.59 18.74
CA VAL A 80 -4.17 9.04 18.61
C VAL A 80 -4.53 8.93 17.14
N VAL A 81 -4.96 7.75 16.69
CA VAL A 81 -5.54 7.57 15.36
C VAL A 81 -6.89 8.27 15.29
N THR A 82 -7.04 9.20 14.34
CA THR A 82 -8.32 9.89 14.13
C THR A 82 -8.63 10.24 12.69
N SER A 83 -9.88 10.02 12.28
CA SER A 83 -10.37 10.41 10.95
C SER A 83 -10.72 11.90 10.80
N ASP A 84 -10.66 12.70 11.88
CA ASP A 84 -10.80 14.14 11.82
C ASP A 84 -9.83 14.80 12.80
N PRO A 85 -8.82 15.57 12.33
CA PRO A 85 -7.84 16.21 13.20
C PRO A 85 -8.46 17.23 14.18
N LYS A 86 -9.72 17.65 13.97
CA LYS A 86 -10.47 18.48 14.95
C LYS A 86 -11.01 17.70 16.14
N HIS A 87 -10.98 16.38 16.09
CA HIS A 87 -11.37 15.47 17.15
C HIS A 87 -10.12 14.81 17.73
N PRO A 88 -9.37 15.50 18.61
CA PRO A 88 -8.06 15.04 19.06
C PRO A 88 -8.08 13.70 19.81
N ASN A 89 -9.27 13.26 20.24
CA ASN A 89 -9.51 12.03 20.98
C ASN A 89 -10.14 10.94 20.12
N GLY A 90 -10.14 11.11 18.79
CA GLY A 90 -10.89 10.33 17.83
C GLY A 90 -12.36 10.75 17.74
N VAL A 91 -12.96 10.47 16.60
CA VAL A 91 -14.34 10.77 16.26
C VAL A 91 -15.26 9.70 16.88
N PRO A 92 -16.16 10.07 17.81
CA PRO A 92 -17.06 9.11 18.42
C PRO A 92 -17.91 8.37 17.37
N GLY A 93 -17.96 7.04 17.49
CA GLY A 93 -18.76 6.18 16.61
C GLY A 93 -18.06 5.70 15.33
N LYS A 94 -16.86 6.18 14.98
CA LYS A 94 -16.15 5.80 13.74
C LYS A 94 -15.43 4.43 13.78
N GLY A 95 -15.45 3.68 14.89
CA GLY A 95 -15.01 2.28 14.96
C GLY A 95 -13.61 1.96 14.40
N GLY A 96 -13.34 0.69 14.05
CA GLY A 96 -12.08 0.25 13.45
C GLY A 96 -10.85 0.60 14.28
N LEU A 97 -9.89 1.31 13.67
CA LEU A 97 -8.69 1.81 14.38
C LEU A 97 -8.87 3.21 14.98
N GLU A 98 -10.05 3.84 14.87
CA GLU A 98 -10.30 5.13 15.51
C GLU A 98 -10.05 5.03 17.03
N GLN A 99 -9.45 6.08 17.61
CA GLN A 99 -9.10 6.17 19.04
C GLN A 99 -7.97 5.24 19.49
N VAL A 100 -7.44 4.37 18.63
CA VAL A 100 -6.25 3.58 18.96
C VAL A 100 -5.05 4.52 19.09
N ASP A 101 -4.38 4.47 20.22
CA ASP A 101 -3.19 5.27 20.50
C ASP A 101 -1.90 4.50 20.20
N VAL A 102 -0.91 5.07 19.52
CA VAL A 102 0.35 4.40 19.17
C VAL A 102 1.54 5.27 19.56
N PRO A 103 2.75 4.74 19.77
CA PRO A 103 3.92 5.58 20.01
C PRO A 103 4.24 6.50 18.84
N GLY A 104 4.72 7.71 19.15
CA GLY A 104 5.23 8.67 18.16
C GLY A 104 6.14 8.04 17.09
N PRO A 105 7.23 7.38 17.49
CA PRO A 105 8.14 6.73 16.55
C PRO A 105 7.47 5.73 15.58
N VAL A 106 6.43 5.03 16.03
CA VAL A 106 5.70 4.05 15.22
C VAL A 106 4.89 4.75 14.13
N ALA A 107 4.21 5.85 14.46
CA ALA A 107 3.52 6.70 13.49
C ALA A 107 4.49 7.34 12.49
N ALA A 108 5.64 7.84 12.96
CA ALA A 108 6.68 8.40 12.08
C ALA A 108 7.22 7.38 11.08
N ILE A 109 7.44 6.12 11.50
CA ILE A 109 7.85 5.02 10.60
C ILE A 109 6.79 4.77 9.52
N ALA A 110 5.51 4.69 9.88
CA ALA A 110 4.44 4.46 8.91
C ALA A 110 4.36 5.60 7.85
N LYS A 111 4.54 6.85 8.28
CA LYS A 111 4.65 8.02 7.38
C LYS A 111 5.85 7.94 6.45
N ALA A 112 7.03 7.58 6.98
CA ALA A 112 8.25 7.44 6.19
C ALA A 112 8.09 6.34 5.12
N ILE A 113 7.63 5.15 5.51
CA ILE A 113 7.38 4.05 4.57
C ILE A 113 6.39 4.48 3.48
N THR A 114 5.33 5.22 3.84
CA THR A 114 4.34 5.70 2.86
C THR A 114 4.98 6.60 1.81
N GLY A 115 5.79 7.58 2.20
CA GLY A 115 6.51 8.44 1.26
C GLY A 115 7.45 7.63 0.35
N ALA A 116 8.17 6.66 0.92
CA ALA A 116 9.13 5.83 0.18
C ALA A 116 8.43 4.90 -0.82
N TYR A 117 7.27 4.34 -0.44
CA TYR A 117 6.66 3.25 -1.19
C TYR A 117 5.72 3.71 -2.29
N LEU A 118 5.06 4.86 -2.12
CA LEU A 118 4.16 5.43 -3.12
C LEU A 118 4.91 6.11 -4.28
N SER A 119 6.19 6.42 -4.09
CA SER A 119 7.00 7.19 -5.04
C SER A 119 7.83 6.30 -5.98
N SER A 120 8.17 6.85 -7.14
CA SER A 120 8.97 6.21 -8.18
C SER A 120 9.82 7.25 -8.94
N ARG A 121 10.52 6.86 -10.01
CA ARG A 121 11.17 7.86 -10.89
C ARG A 121 10.16 8.67 -11.70
N GLY A 122 8.96 8.12 -11.93
CA GLY A 122 7.91 8.75 -12.72
C GLY A 122 6.94 9.61 -11.91
N ASN A 123 6.89 9.44 -10.58
CA ASN A 123 6.05 10.20 -9.68
C ASN A 123 6.66 10.35 -8.29
N ALA A 124 6.35 11.45 -7.62
CA ALA A 124 6.67 11.66 -6.22
C ALA A 124 5.37 11.98 -5.49
N PHE A 125 4.99 11.09 -4.58
CA PHE A 125 3.77 11.15 -3.78
C PHE A 125 4.13 11.20 -2.29
N THR A 126 3.33 11.95 -1.53
CA THR A 126 3.50 12.13 -0.09
C THR A 126 2.30 11.51 0.64
N THR A 127 2.31 11.57 1.97
CA THR A 127 1.12 11.24 2.75
C THR A 127 -0.07 12.17 2.47
N ARG A 128 0.13 13.38 1.91
CA ARG A 128 -1.01 14.18 1.41
C ARG A 128 -1.64 13.59 0.15
N THR A 129 -0.81 13.05 -0.75
CA THR A 129 -1.35 12.30 -1.90
C THR A 129 -2.15 11.10 -1.41
N ALA A 130 -1.61 10.36 -0.43
CA ALA A 130 -2.29 9.24 0.20
C ALA A 130 -3.62 9.69 0.84
N SER A 131 -3.62 10.79 1.61
CA SER A 131 -4.81 11.37 2.21
C SER A 131 -5.93 11.59 1.19
N GLN A 132 -5.61 12.19 0.04
CA GLN A 132 -6.60 12.49 -0.98
C GLN A 132 -7.23 11.22 -1.58
N ILE A 133 -6.44 10.19 -1.86
CA ILE A 133 -6.89 9.03 -2.63
C ILE A 133 -7.58 7.93 -1.83
N VAL A 134 -7.69 8.08 -0.51
CA VAL A 134 -8.22 7.05 0.40
C VAL A 134 -9.56 7.40 1.04
N GLN A 135 -10.15 8.53 0.67
CA GLN A 135 -11.37 9.05 1.29
C GLN A 135 -12.64 8.63 0.54
N ASP A 136 -13.80 8.96 1.12
CA ASP A 136 -15.15 8.67 0.61
C ASP A 136 -15.46 9.43 -0.68
N HIS A 137 -14.66 10.46 -0.97
CA HIS A 137 -14.61 11.19 -2.23
C HIS A 137 -13.16 11.30 -2.67
N PHE A 138 -12.87 11.24 -3.98
CA PHE A 138 -11.51 11.41 -4.50
C PHE A 138 -10.95 12.79 -4.15
N ASN A 139 -11.78 13.82 -4.23
CA ASN A 139 -11.47 15.11 -3.64
C ASN A 139 -12.34 15.24 -2.39
N PRO A 140 -11.77 15.13 -1.18
CA PRO A 140 -12.50 15.30 0.07
C PRO A 140 -13.38 16.55 0.07
N ARG A 141 -14.65 16.41 0.44
CA ARG A 141 -15.74 17.42 0.40
C ARG A 141 -16.29 17.77 -0.98
N GLU A 142 -15.80 17.18 -2.06
CA GLU A 142 -16.44 17.27 -3.38
C GLU A 142 -17.65 16.33 -3.42
N ARG A 143 -18.85 16.90 -3.26
CA ARG A 143 -20.11 16.15 -3.27
C ARG A 143 -20.37 15.48 -4.62
N PHE A 144 -21.07 14.36 -4.58
CA PHE A 144 -21.48 13.59 -5.75
C PHE A 144 -20.29 13.19 -6.65
N SER A 145 -19.16 12.86 -6.02
CA SER A 145 -17.97 12.37 -6.71
C SER A 145 -17.61 10.96 -6.23
N PRO A 146 -17.01 10.10 -7.08
CA PRO A 146 -16.59 8.77 -6.64
C PRO A 146 -15.60 8.85 -5.48
N SER A 147 -15.54 7.77 -4.70
CA SER A 147 -14.51 7.57 -3.68
C SER A 147 -13.09 7.68 -4.26
N GLY A 148 -12.11 7.90 -3.39
CA GLY A 148 -10.70 7.91 -3.78
C GLY A 148 -10.28 6.63 -4.54
N PRO A 149 -9.42 6.75 -5.57
CA PRO A 149 -9.10 5.63 -6.46
C PRO A 149 -8.41 4.48 -5.73
N LEU A 150 -7.68 4.76 -4.65
CA LEU A 150 -7.02 3.75 -3.80
C LEU A 150 -7.66 3.66 -2.40
N PHE A 151 -8.97 3.91 -2.31
CA PHE A 151 -9.74 3.71 -1.09
C PHE A 151 -9.41 2.36 -0.41
N GLY A 152 -8.93 2.40 0.83
CA GLY A 152 -8.54 1.22 1.61
C GLY A 152 -7.07 0.79 1.48
N VAL A 153 -6.22 1.51 0.73
CA VAL A 153 -4.79 1.16 0.59
C VAL A 153 -4.00 1.27 1.90
N GLN A 154 -4.54 1.96 2.91
CA GLN A 154 -3.93 2.03 4.24
C GLN A 154 -3.78 0.65 4.87
N PHE A 155 -4.69 -0.27 4.55
CA PHE A 155 -4.65 -1.66 5.00
C PHE A 155 -3.83 -2.57 4.08
N SER A 156 -2.71 -2.06 3.59
CA SER A 156 -1.67 -2.78 2.87
C SER A 156 -0.33 -2.63 3.59
N GLN A 157 0.69 -3.38 3.16
CA GLN A 157 2.02 -3.32 3.76
C GLN A 157 2.01 -3.66 5.26
N LEU A 158 1.09 -4.56 5.62
CA LEU A 158 0.71 -4.85 6.99
C LEU A 158 1.85 -5.53 7.77
N PRO A 159 1.91 -5.35 9.11
CA PRO A 159 2.98 -5.90 9.93
C PRO A 159 3.04 -7.44 9.97
N CYS A 160 1.94 -8.07 9.59
CA CYS A 160 1.68 -9.51 9.57
C CYS A 160 1.68 -10.11 8.16
N SER A 161 1.95 -9.33 7.10
CA SER A 161 1.92 -9.84 5.73
C SER A 161 3.03 -10.88 5.53
N ASP A 162 2.67 -12.04 4.99
CA ASP A 162 3.59 -13.15 4.68
C ASP A 162 4.52 -12.86 3.50
N LEU A 163 4.33 -11.74 2.79
CA LEU A 163 5.23 -11.25 1.75
C LEU A 163 6.29 -10.28 2.31
N THR A 164 5.97 -9.53 3.34
CA THR A 164 6.86 -8.50 3.88
C THR A 164 7.98 -9.10 4.74
N ILE A 165 9.12 -8.40 4.81
CA ILE A 165 10.23 -8.79 5.67
C ILE A 165 10.12 -8.04 7.00
N SER A 166 9.93 -8.78 8.09
CA SER A 166 9.83 -8.23 9.45
C SER A 166 11.18 -7.84 10.04
N ALA A 167 12.25 -8.60 9.74
CA ALA A 167 13.59 -8.32 10.22
C ALA A 167 14.17 -7.07 9.52
N ASN A 168 14.60 -6.08 10.28
CA ASN A 168 15.19 -4.86 9.77
C ASN A 168 16.49 -4.53 10.53
N ASN A 169 17.62 -5.05 10.05
CA ASN A 169 18.94 -4.85 10.67
C ASN A 169 20.04 -4.77 9.59
N SER A 170 21.30 -4.64 10.00
CA SER A 170 22.45 -4.56 9.08
C SER A 170 22.71 -5.85 8.28
N ILE A 171 22.16 -7.00 8.71
CA ILE A 171 22.32 -8.31 8.06
C ILE A 171 21.20 -8.54 7.05
N VAL A 172 19.95 -8.25 7.44
CA VAL A 172 18.76 -8.47 6.62
C VAL A 172 18.25 -7.13 6.10
N THR A 173 18.74 -6.76 4.93
CA THR A 173 18.47 -5.47 4.27
C THR A 173 17.46 -5.56 3.11
N ILE A 174 17.12 -6.78 2.70
CA ILE A 174 16.14 -7.02 1.63
C ILE A 174 14.73 -6.53 2.00
N GLY A 175 14.00 -6.02 1.02
CA GLY A 175 12.61 -5.60 1.15
C GLY A 175 11.59 -6.46 0.37
N PRO A 176 10.32 -6.01 0.31
CA PRO A 176 9.81 -4.84 1.03
C PRO A 176 9.72 -5.12 2.52
N LYS A 177 10.09 -4.15 3.36
CA LYS A 177 9.84 -4.19 4.80
C LYS A 177 8.36 -3.97 5.09
N ARG A 178 7.92 -4.47 6.24
CA ARG A 178 6.58 -4.20 6.76
C ARG A 178 6.44 -2.76 7.25
N SER A 179 5.22 -2.22 7.27
CA SER A 179 4.86 -0.98 7.98
C SER A 179 4.11 -1.33 9.27
N PRO A 180 4.33 -0.61 10.39
CA PRO A 180 3.69 -0.99 11.66
C PRO A 180 2.17 -0.75 11.68
N LEU A 181 1.67 0.20 10.88
CA LEU A 181 0.25 0.59 10.85
C LEU A 181 -0.36 0.51 9.44
N GLY A 182 0.37 -0.10 8.49
CA GLY A 182 0.08 0.02 7.07
C GLY A 182 0.47 1.40 6.50
N LEU A 183 -0.21 1.87 5.46
CA LEU A 183 0.11 3.16 4.82
C LEU A 183 -0.65 4.33 5.48
N SER A 184 0.02 5.48 5.54
CA SER A 184 -0.43 6.67 6.27
C SER A 184 -1.13 7.67 5.37
N ALA A 185 -2.32 8.10 5.78
CA ALA A 185 -2.99 9.28 5.21
C ALA A 185 -2.54 10.60 5.89
N ASP A 186 -1.83 10.50 7.00
CA ASP A 186 -1.52 11.65 7.85
C ASP A 186 -0.33 12.47 7.30
N PRO A 187 -0.45 13.80 7.08
CA PRO A 187 0.62 14.64 6.57
C PRO A 187 1.93 14.51 7.36
N GLY A 188 3.07 14.50 6.67
CA GLY A 188 4.40 14.39 7.30
C GLY A 188 5.30 13.28 6.74
N GLY A 189 4.84 12.50 5.76
CA GLY A 189 5.69 11.56 5.00
C GLY A 189 6.04 12.13 3.63
N ILE A 190 7.33 12.38 3.36
CA ILE A 190 7.81 13.00 2.11
C ILE A 190 8.97 12.19 1.53
N PRO A 191 8.95 11.85 0.22
CA PRO A 191 10.02 11.08 -0.40
C PRO A 191 11.31 11.90 -0.53
N LEU A 192 12.44 11.20 -0.46
CA LEU A 192 13.79 11.72 -0.60
C LEU A 192 14.38 11.23 -1.92
N TYR A 193 14.97 12.16 -2.68
CA TYR A 193 15.58 11.91 -3.97
C TYR A 193 17.03 12.38 -4.00
N LYS A 194 17.90 11.61 -4.66
CA LYS A 194 19.29 11.98 -4.93
C LYS A 194 19.56 11.79 -6.42
N ASN A 195 20.09 12.81 -7.10
CA ASN A 195 20.32 12.76 -8.55
C ASN A 195 19.08 12.37 -9.39
N GLY A 196 17.87 12.70 -8.91
CA GLY A 196 16.61 12.33 -9.57
C GLY A 196 16.12 10.91 -9.28
N GLU A 197 16.85 10.15 -8.47
CA GLU A 197 16.51 8.78 -8.06
C GLU A 197 15.84 8.76 -6.69
N PRO A 198 14.72 8.04 -6.53
CA PRO A 198 14.12 7.83 -5.20
C PRO A 198 15.08 6.99 -4.36
N VAL A 199 15.49 7.52 -3.20
CA VAL A 199 16.43 6.86 -2.28
C VAL A 199 15.81 6.54 -0.93
N GLY A 200 14.62 7.06 -0.64
CA GLY A 200 13.95 6.84 0.64
C GLY A 200 12.86 7.87 0.92
N ALA A 201 12.59 8.08 2.19
CA ALA A 201 11.64 9.10 2.66
C ALA A 201 11.91 9.46 4.13
N ILE A 202 11.42 10.65 4.50
CA ILE A 202 11.29 11.08 5.90
C ILE A 202 9.82 10.98 6.32
N GLY A 203 9.59 10.59 7.57
CA GLY A 203 8.28 10.60 8.23
C GLY A 203 8.37 11.33 9.57
N VAL A 204 7.41 12.21 9.86
CA VAL A 204 7.39 13.02 11.08
C VAL A 204 6.03 13.00 11.73
N ILE A 205 6.00 12.87 13.06
CA ILE A 205 4.83 13.14 13.89
C ILE A 205 5.21 14.04 15.07
N SER A 206 4.43 15.09 15.33
CA SER A 206 4.68 16.06 16.40
C SER A 206 3.42 16.53 17.13
N ASP A 207 2.25 16.46 16.49
CA ASP A 207 0.98 16.96 17.05
C ASP A 207 0.18 15.90 17.86
N GLY A 208 0.68 14.66 17.86
CA GLY A 208 0.05 13.53 18.55
C GLY A 208 -1.21 13.01 17.87
N LEU A 209 -1.41 13.26 16.57
CA LEU A 209 -2.56 12.76 15.81
C LEU A 209 -2.13 11.99 14.57
N TYR A 210 -2.47 10.71 14.49
CA TYR A 210 -2.31 9.93 13.26
C TYR A 210 -3.59 10.05 12.45
N SER A 211 -3.63 11.09 11.61
CA SER A 211 -4.87 11.58 11.00
C SER A 211 -4.91 11.48 9.46
N LEU A 212 -5.70 12.37 8.86
CA LEU A 212 -5.81 12.62 7.44
C LEU A 212 -6.24 14.08 7.24
N ASP A 213 -6.12 14.57 6.01
CA ASP A 213 -6.63 15.88 5.59
C ASP A 213 -8.04 15.73 4.98
N PRO A 214 -9.12 16.06 5.71
CA PRO A 214 -10.49 15.91 5.24
C PRO A 214 -10.96 17.08 4.38
N ASN A 215 -10.07 18.01 3.98
CA ASN A 215 -10.45 19.20 3.23
C ASN A 215 -9.45 19.55 2.12
N ILE A 216 -9.69 19.01 0.92
CA ILE A 216 -8.87 19.34 -0.24
C ILE A 216 -8.98 20.81 -0.70
N GLY A 217 -9.94 21.57 -0.17
CA GLY A 217 -10.23 22.94 -0.58
C GLY A 217 -9.37 24.01 0.10
N ASP A 218 -8.59 23.66 1.12
CA ASP A 218 -7.72 24.61 1.83
C ASP A 218 -6.23 24.24 1.72
N TYR A 219 -5.41 24.93 2.52
CA TYR A 219 -3.99 24.71 2.69
C TYR A 219 -3.68 24.82 4.19
N ASP A 220 -3.76 23.71 4.91
CA ASP A 220 -3.58 23.70 6.37
C ASP A 220 -2.13 24.03 6.78
N ASN A 221 -1.86 24.23 8.07
CA ASN A 221 -0.51 24.45 8.61
C ASN A 221 0.00 23.24 9.43
N SER A 222 -0.05 22.03 8.87
CA SER A 222 0.52 20.84 9.49
C SER A 222 1.98 21.06 9.90
N ILE A 223 2.25 20.91 11.20
CA ILE A 223 3.59 21.05 11.79
C ILE A 223 4.46 19.86 11.34
N ASP A 224 3.87 18.66 11.31
CA ASP A 224 4.50 17.44 10.82
C ASP A 224 5.02 17.58 9.40
N GLU A 225 4.19 18.12 8.48
CA GLU A 225 4.59 18.40 7.11
C GLU A 225 5.74 19.40 7.04
N LEU A 226 5.71 20.47 7.84
CA LEU A 226 6.74 21.50 7.81
C LEU A 226 8.10 20.97 8.29
N ILE A 227 8.11 20.17 9.35
CA ILE A 227 9.32 19.51 9.86
C ILE A 227 9.85 18.49 8.85
N ALA A 228 8.96 17.67 8.26
CA ALA A 228 9.34 16.72 7.21
C ALA A 228 9.90 17.45 5.98
N LEU A 229 9.29 18.55 5.56
CA LEU A 229 9.72 19.35 4.42
C LEU A 229 11.11 19.92 4.66
N ALA A 230 11.43 20.38 5.87
CA ALA A 230 12.78 20.83 6.22
C ALA A 230 13.83 19.73 6.02
N GLY A 231 13.52 18.50 6.44
CA GLY A 231 14.39 17.33 6.25
C GLY A 231 14.64 16.94 4.78
N THR A 232 13.87 17.48 3.83
CA THR A 232 14.08 17.21 2.40
C THR A 232 15.05 18.17 1.72
N LEU A 233 15.63 19.16 2.42
CA LEU A 233 16.53 20.14 1.80
C LEU A 233 17.84 19.48 1.34
N GLY A 234 18.06 19.46 0.03
CA GLY A 234 19.15 18.72 -0.63
C GLY A 234 18.72 17.35 -1.15
N PHE A 235 17.51 16.89 -0.82
CA PHE A 235 16.94 15.61 -1.22
C PHE A 235 15.54 15.74 -1.84
N ALA A 236 15.23 16.92 -2.39
CA ALA A 236 13.90 17.21 -2.91
C ALA A 236 13.60 16.41 -4.19
N ALA A 237 12.36 15.92 -4.29
CA ALA A 237 11.88 15.29 -5.51
C ALA A 237 11.93 16.24 -6.72
N PRO A 238 12.24 15.75 -7.93
CA PRO A 238 12.20 16.55 -9.15
C PRO A 238 10.84 17.22 -9.35
N ARG A 239 10.84 18.53 -9.66
CA ARG A 239 9.62 19.34 -9.74
C ARG A 239 8.60 18.84 -10.76
N ASN A 240 9.03 18.15 -11.81
CA ASN A 240 8.18 17.67 -12.90
C ASN A 240 7.40 16.40 -12.57
N ILE A 241 7.78 15.67 -11.53
CA ILE A 241 7.14 14.40 -11.13
C ILE A 241 6.36 14.52 -9.81
N LEU A 242 6.33 15.69 -9.18
CA LEU A 242 5.53 15.92 -7.97
C LEU A 242 4.05 15.61 -8.23
N GLY A 243 3.33 15.11 -7.22
CA GLY A 243 1.90 14.84 -7.32
C GLY A 243 1.07 15.99 -7.89
N SER A 244 1.42 17.24 -7.56
CA SER A 244 0.78 18.47 -8.09
C SER A 244 0.96 18.69 -9.60
N ARG A 245 1.78 17.87 -10.26
CA ARG A 245 2.00 17.86 -11.71
C ARG A 245 1.43 16.63 -12.40
N ILE A 246 0.81 15.73 -11.66
CA ILE A 246 0.18 14.51 -12.18
C ILE A 246 -1.33 14.71 -12.15
N THR A 247 -1.99 14.35 -13.24
CA THR A 247 -3.42 14.53 -13.43
C THR A 247 -4.12 13.19 -13.58
N VAL A 248 -5.20 12.99 -12.84
CA VAL A 248 -6.09 11.82 -12.92
C VAL A 248 -7.52 12.34 -12.93
N GLU A 249 -8.31 11.90 -13.92
CA GLU A 249 -9.70 12.37 -14.11
C GLU A 249 -9.84 13.91 -14.14
N GLY A 250 -8.85 14.61 -14.70
CA GLY A 250 -8.83 16.09 -14.74
C GLY A 250 -8.47 16.76 -13.40
N LYS A 251 -8.23 16.00 -12.33
CA LYS A 251 -7.81 16.47 -11.00
C LYS A 251 -6.32 16.30 -10.82
N THR A 252 -5.70 17.11 -9.96
CA THR A 252 -4.27 16.96 -9.60
C THR A 252 -4.13 16.41 -8.19
N PHE A 253 -3.03 15.70 -7.93
CA PHE A 253 -2.74 15.22 -6.60
C PHE A 253 -2.12 16.31 -5.72
N ARG A 254 -2.44 16.31 -4.43
CA ARG A 254 -1.69 17.10 -3.43
C ARG A 254 -0.30 16.52 -3.22
N TYR A 255 0.71 17.37 -3.14
CA TYR A 255 2.08 16.98 -2.78
C TYR A 255 2.43 17.50 -1.39
N THR A 256 2.50 18.82 -1.22
CA THR A 256 2.56 19.47 0.09
C THR A 256 1.69 20.71 0.05
N ASP A 257 1.16 21.13 1.21
CA ASP A 257 0.44 22.40 1.31
C ASP A 257 1.37 23.57 1.61
N LYS A 258 2.59 23.26 2.07
CA LYS A 258 3.64 24.22 2.34
C LYS A 258 4.79 24.13 1.36
N ALA A 259 5.41 25.29 1.15
CA ALA A 259 6.65 25.45 0.39
C ALA A 259 7.80 25.78 1.34
N TYR A 260 9.04 25.59 0.89
CA TYR A 260 10.27 25.85 1.68
C TYR A 260 10.35 27.25 2.31
N ARG A 261 9.70 28.27 1.71
CA ARG A 261 9.60 29.62 2.30
C ARG A 261 8.79 29.69 3.60
N SER A 262 8.06 28.64 3.95
CA SER A 262 7.23 28.54 5.15
C SER A 262 8.00 27.96 6.34
N LEU A 263 9.24 27.54 6.12
CA LEU A 263 10.14 27.03 7.14
C LEU A 263 10.66 28.18 8.02
N LYS A 264 10.84 27.90 9.32
CA LYS A 264 11.43 28.85 10.26
C LYS A 264 12.95 28.70 10.39
N SER A 265 13.47 27.56 9.97
CA SER A 265 14.89 27.22 9.92
C SER A 265 15.54 27.62 8.60
N LYS A 266 16.88 27.71 8.63
CA LYS A 266 17.71 27.74 7.43
C LYS A 266 18.69 26.59 7.48
N ILE A 267 18.96 25.98 6.32
CA ILE A 267 19.89 24.84 6.23
C ILE A 267 21.29 25.16 6.78
N THR A 268 21.76 26.39 6.59
CA THR A 268 23.09 26.85 7.03
C THR A 268 23.19 27.07 8.54
N GLU A 269 22.05 27.12 9.24
CA GLU A 269 21.97 27.38 10.68
C GLU A 269 21.71 26.08 11.49
N ALA A 270 21.49 24.95 10.81
CA ALA A 270 21.25 23.68 11.47
C ALA A 270 22.53 23.13 12.12
N THR A 271 22.46 22.84 13.42
CA THR A 271 23.51 22.13 14.14
C THR A 271 23.71 20.74 13.51
N SER A 272 24.96 20.35 13.28
CA SER A 272 25.29 18.99 12.82
C SER A 272 24.71 17.95 13.77
N PHE A 273 24.21 16.83 13.25
CA PHE A 273 23.57 15.78 14.04
C PHE A 273 24.43 15.32 15.23
N ASP A 274 25.73 15.11 14.99
CA ASP A 274 26.67 14.62 16.02
C ASP A 274 26.95 15.64 17.14
N LEU A 275 26.49 16.89 16.97
CA LEU A 275 26.62 17.98 17.94
C LEU A 275 25.28 18.37 18.58
N ILE A 276 24.19 17.64 18.29
CA ILE A 276 22.89 17.87 18.92
C ILE A 276 22.98 17.45 20.39
N ASP A 277 22.63 18.37 21.28
CA ASP A 277 22.65 18.13 22.72
C ASP A 277 21.68 16.99 23.10
N PRO A 278 22.07 16.03 23.96
CA PRO A 278 21.21 14.93 24.39
C PRO A 278 19.90 15.37 25.08
N THR A 279 19.83 16.62 25.59
CA THR A 279 18.60 17.21 26.14
C THR A 279 17.56 17.53 25.06
N VAL A 280 17.90 17.48 23.78
CA VAL A 280 16.95 17.63 22.67
C VAL A 280 16.16 16.34 22.44
N GLY A 281 16.80 15.18 22.64
CA GLY A 281 16.26 13.88 22.29
C GLY A 281 17.35 12.85 22.03
N ALA A 282 16.97 11.66 21.58
CA ALA A 282 17.92 10.63 21.20
C ALA A 282 17.40 9.70 20.10
N LEU A 283 18.34 8.95 19.51
CA LEU A 283 18.01 7.79 18.69
C LEU A 283 17.24 6.78 19.54
N THR A 284 16.08 6.36 19.04
CA THR A 284 15.13 5.54 19.79
C THR A 284 14.97 4.19 19.11
N PRO A 285 15.45 3.08 19.69
CA PRO A 285 15.26 1.76 19.12
C PRO A 285 13.76 1.41 19.12
N ILE A 286 13.30 0.81 18.02
CA ILE A 286 11.93 0.33 17.86
C ILE A 286 12.04 -1.13 17.44
N GLY A 287 11.47 -2.03 18.24
CA GLY A 287 11.63 -3.48 18.06
C GLY A 287 11.45 -3.91 16.61
N THR A 288 12.30 -4.81 16.10
CA THR A 288 12.35 -5.28 14.69
C THR A 288 12.51 -4.23 13.58
N TYR A 289 12.30 -2.92 13.84
CA TYR A 289 12.35 -1.85 12.84
C TYR A 289 13.70 -1.13 12.85
N PHE A 290 14.22 -0.78 14.03
CA PHE A 290 15.44 0.01 14.20
C PHE A 290 16.14 -0.32 15.52
N ASP A 291 17.44 -0.55 15.47
CA ASP A 291 18.23 -1.02 16.63
C ASP A 291 18.88 0.13 17.43
N GLY A 292 18.66 1.38 17.06
CA GLY A 292 19.24 2.56 17.71
C GLY A 292 20.49 3.11 17.00
N ASN A 293 21.01 2.44 15.97
CA ASN A 293 22.22 2.88 15.26
C ASN A 293 21.89 3.36 13.85
N ILE A 294 22.32 4.58 13.50
CA ILE A 294 22.14 5.11 12.14
C ILE A 294 22.87 4.21 11.14
N ARG A 295 22.19 3.88 10.04
CA ARG A 295 22.73 3.05 8.96
C ARG A 295 22.52 3.70 7.59
N GLU A 296 23.31 3.27 6.62
CA GLU A 296 23.09 3.62 5.23
C GLU A 296 21.92 2.85 4.61
N GLY A 297 21.30 3.44 3.60
CA GLY A 297 20.24 2.79 2.81
C GLY A 297 20.79 1.81 1.78
N THR A 298 19.91 0.98 1.24
CA THR A 298 20.26 0.07 0.15
C THR A 298 20.07 0.72 -1.22
N ILE A 299 20.92 0.34 -2.17
CA ILE A 299 20.75 0.71 -3.58
C ILE A 299 19.64 -0.15 -4.18
N PHE A 300 18.53 0.49 -4.59
CA PHE A 300 17.42 -0.20 -5.22
C PHE A 300 17.79 -0.84 -6.56
N GLY A 301 17.30 -2.05 -6.81
CA GLY A 301 17.64 -2.81 -8.03
C GLY A 301 18.89 -3.67 -7.90
N THR A 302 19.51 -3.69 -6.72
CA THR A 302 20.57 -4.65 -6.34
C THR A 302 20.02 -5.76 -5.45
N PRO A 303 20.67 -6.93 -5.37
CA PRO A 303 20.28 -8.00 -4.45
C PRO A 303 20.09 -7.54 -3.00
N ALA A 304 20.91 -6.61 -2.51
CA ALA A 304 20.83 -6.07 -1.16
C ALA A 304 19.48 -5.37 -0.88
N SER A 305 18.86 -4.76 -1.89
CA SER A 305 17.53 -4.16 -1.75
C SER A 305 16.40 -5.20 -1.71
N GLY A 306 16.67 -6.45 -2.09
CA GLY A 306 15.67 -7.50 -2.31
C GLY A 306 14.98 -7.40 -3.67
N TYR A 307 15.33 -6.41 -4.49
CA TYR A 307 14.80 -6.24 -5.85
C TYR A 307 15.95 -6.18 -6.84
N ARG A 308 15.87 -6.92 -7.94
CA ARG A 308 16.83 -6.80 -9.03
C ARG A 308 16.24 -7.18 -10.38
N ALA A 309 16.94 -6.81 -11.44
CA ALA A 309 16.67 -7.32 -12.77
C ALA A 309 16.67 -8.86 -12.75
N ASN A 310 15.69 -9.43 -13.44
CA ASN A 310 15.66 -10.85 -13.72
C ASN A 310 16.87 -11.19 -14.60
N THR A 311 17.66 -12.16 -14.16
CA THR A 311 18.87 -12.62 -14.87
C THR A 311 18.63 -13.94 -15.61
N THR A 312 17.44 -14.51 -15.46
CA THR A 312 17.01 -15.70 -16.19
C THR A 312 16.22 -15.29 -17.44
N ASN A 313 16.13 -16.16 -18.44
CA ASN A 313 15.27 -15.90 -19.60
C ASN A 313 13.79 -16.27 -19.34
N GLU A 314 13.33 -16.35 -18.07
CA GLU A 314 11.99 -16.87 -17.77
C GLU A 314 10.84 -15.99 -18.29
N TYR A 315 11.07 -14.68 -18.41
CA TYR A 315 10.10 -13.73 -18.95
C TYR A 315 10.48 -13.23 -20.35
N GLY A 316 11.35 -13.96 -21.06
CA GLY A 316 11.83 -13.59 -22.38
C GLY A 316 12.61 -12.26 -22.38
N PRO A 317 12.46 -11.41 -23.43
CA PRO A 317 13.24 -10.19 -23.59
C PRO A 317 12.75 -9.02 -22.70
N LEU A 318 11.74 -9.24 -21.85
CA LEU A 318 11.20 -8.20 -20.99
C LEU A 318 12.23 -7.79 -19.94
N ASN A 319 12.34 -6.49 -19.68
CA ASN A 319 13.14 -5.96 -18.57
C ASN A 319 12.43 -6.17 -17.22
N ALA A 320 12.10 -7.42 -16.90
CA ALA A 320 11.40 -7.79 -15.68
C ALA A 320 12.35 -7.71 -14.48
N PHE A 321 11.80 -7.32 -13.33
CA PHE A 321 12.44 -7.37 -12.03
C PHE A 321 11.78 -8.44 -11.18
N VAL A 322 12.56 -9.04 -10.29
CA VAL A 322 12.14 -10.09 -9.36
C VAL A 322 12.54 -9.75 -7.93
N LEU A 323 11.84 -10.36 -6.98
CA LEU A 323 12.21 -10.31 -5.56
C LEU A 323 13.24 -11.40 -5.26
N VAL A 324 14.27 -11.07 -4.51
CA VAL A 324 15.33 -12.01 -4.08
C VAL A 324 15.53 -12.02 -2.58
N ASP A 325 16.01 -13.15 -2.08
CA ASP A 325 16.37 -13.35 -0.68
C ASP A 325 17.79 -12.82 -0.39
N THR A 326 18.25 -12.99 0.86
CA THR A 326 19.60 -12.57 1.29
C THR A 326 20.73 -13.31 0.59
N ASN A 327 20.43 -14.46 -0.03
CA ASN A 327 21.36 -15.27 -0.82
C ASN A 327 21.23 -15.00 -2.33
N ASN A 328 20.51 -13.93 -2.70
CA ASN A 328 20.23 -13.53 -4.08
C ASN A 328 19.44 -14.58 -4.91
N GLN A 329 18.72 -15.48 -4.24
CA GLN A 329 17.82 -16.43 -4.87
C GLN A 329 16.42 -15.83 -5.04
N PRO A 330 15.70 -16.08 -6.15
CA PRO A 330 14.32 -15.65 -6.30
C PRO A 330 13.43 -16.14 -5.15
N ARG A 331 12.69 -15.23 -4.52
CA ARG A 331 11.78 -15.56 -3.40
C ARG A 331 10.49 -16.23 -3.87
N PHE A 332 9.99 -15.82 -5.03
CA PHE A 332 8.71 -16.25 -5.58
C PHE A 332 8.83 -16.61 -7.07
N PRO A 333 9.71 -17.56 -7.45
CA PRO A 333 9.74 -18.07 -8.81
C PRO A 333 8.41 -18.79 -9.13
N PRO A 334 7.98 -18.81 -10.41
CA PRO A 334 6.82 -19.58 -10.83
C PRO A 334 6.88 -21.04 -10.35
N ARG A 335 5.83 -21.50 -9.67
CA ARG A 335 5.69 -22.87 -9.14
C ARG A 335 4.27 -23.42 -9.34
N ASP A 336 4.12 -24.73 -9.17
CA ASP A 336 2.82 -25.41 -9.23
C ASP A 336 1.91 -25.02 -8.04
N GLY A 337 0.60 -25.12 -8.26
CA GLY A 337 -0.46 -24.90 -7.26
C GLY A 337 -0.42 -25.91 -6.12
N THR A 338 -0.88 -25.48 -4.94
CA THR A 338 -0.83 -26.29 -3.71
C THR A 338 -2.07 -27.15 -3.48
N GLU A 339 -3.06 -27.09 -4.37
CA GLU A 339 -4.31 -27.86 -4.23
C GLU A 339 -4.10 -29.38 -4.29
N GLY A 340 -3.00 -29.83 -4.90
CA GLY A 340 -2.76 -31.27 -5.10
C GLY A 340 -3.75 -31.93 -6.06
N THR A 341 -4.42 -31.15 -6.91
CA THR A 341 -5.38 -31.64 -7.90
C THR A 341 -4.81 -31.53 -9.33
N PRO A 342 -5.31 -32.32 -10.30
CA PRO A 342 -4.95 -32.17 -11.71
C PRO A 342 -5.33 -30.81 -12.30
N ASP A 343 -6.29 -30.11 -11.68
CA ASP A 343 -6.74 -28.78 -12.08
C ASP A 343 -5.90 -27.64 -11.51
N ALA A 344 -4.91 -27.94 -10.65
CA ALA A 344 -3.98 -26.94 -10.15
C ALA A 344 -3.21 -26.25 -11.29
N LEU A 345 -2.86 -24.99 -11.08
CA LEU A 345 -1.98 -24.24 -11.98
C LEU A 345 -0.59 -24.88 -11.97
N THR A 346 0.03 -24.99 -13.14
CA THR A 346 1.42 -25.41 -13.28
C THR A 346 2.38 -24.21 -13.26
N ALA A 347 3.64 -24.44 -12.90
CA ALA A 347 4.69 -23.43 -12.94
C ALA A 347 4.85 -22.78 -14.33
N ASN A 348 4.60 -23.55 -15.40
CA ASN A 348 4.63 -23.03 -16.76
C ASN A 348 3.47 -22.07 -17.04
N GLU A 349 2.26 -22.41 -16.60
CA GLU A 349 1.09 -21.54 -16.75
C GLU A 349 1.27 -20.24 -15.94
N VAL A 350 1.77 -20.35 -14.71
CA VAL A 350 2.07 -19.18 -13.86
C VAL A 350 3.09 -18.26 -14.54
N ARG A 351 4.18 -18.83 -15.09
CA ARG A 351 5.18 -18.07 -15.85
C ARG A 351 4.56 -17.37 -17.06
N ALA A 352 3.73 -18.05 -17.84
CA ALA A 352 3.09 -17.49 -19.01
C ALA A 352 2.09 -16.38 -18.67
N ILE A 353 1.32 -16.53 -17.59
CA ILE A 353 0.41 -15.50 -17.06
C ILE A 353 1.19 -14.24 -16.69
N ILE A 354 2.25 -14.38 -15.88
CA ILE A 354 3.08 -13.25 -15.45
C ILE A 354 3.77 -12.59 -16.66
N ARG A 355 4.35 -13.36 -17.58
CA ARG A 355 5.00 -12.83 -18.80
C ARG A 355 4.00 -12.03 -19.66
N ASN A 356 2.80 -12.56 -19.88
CA ASN A 356 1.79 -11.87 -20.69
C ASN A 356 1.29 -10.59 -20.01
N ALA A 357 1.08 -10.60 -18.69
CA ALA A 357 0.75 -9.41 -17.92
C ALA A 357 1.86 -8.35 -18.02
N LEU A 358 3.13 -8.72 -17.80
CA LEU A 358 4.25 -7.78 -17.97
C LEU A 358 4.36 -7.26 -19.41
N THR A 359 4.10 -8.09 -20.42
CA THR A 359 4.04 -7.66 -21.82
C THR A 359 2.99 -6.57 -22.03
N ILE A 360 1.80 -6.70 -21.42
CA ILE A 360 0.78 -5.66 -21.45
C ILE A 360 1.25 -4.40 -20.71
N ALA A 361 1.89 -4.54 -19.55
CA ALA A 361 2.42 -3.40 -18.79
C ALA A 361 3.45 -2.58 -19.57
N PHE A 362 4.41 -3.23 -20.24
CA PHE A 362 5.42 -2.56 -21.08
C PHE A 362 4.84 -1.86 -22.31
N ARG A 363 3.63 -2.24 -22.74
CA ARG A 363 2.92 -1.61 -23.85
C ARG A 363 1.94 -0.52 -23.39
N ALA A 364 1.44 -0.62 -22.16
CA ALA A 364 0.44 0.28 -21.61
C ALA A 364 1.02 1.67 -21.33
N ARG A 365 0.30 2.72 -21.69
CA ARG A 365 0.59 4.09 -21.30
C ARG A 365 0.32 4.26 -19.80
N ALA A 366 1.31 4.77 -19.09
CA ALA A 366 1.17 5.12 -17.68
C ALA A 366 0.21 6.30 -17.47
N GLN A 367 -0.61 6.22 -16.42
CA GLN A 367 -1.52 7.28 -15.98
C GLN A 367 -0.87 8.24 -14.98
N ILE A 368 -0.09 7.67 -14.05
CA ILE A 368 0.42 8.40 -12.89
C ILE A 368 1.92 8.66 -12.98
N ARG A 369 2.45 8.84 -14.19
CA ARG A 369 3.90 8.98 -14.42
C ARG A 369 4.20 10.12 -15.37
N ARG A 370 5.34 10.78 -15.14
CA ARG A 370 5.94 11.76 -16.05
C ARG A 370 7.43 11.45 -16.26
N PRO A 371 7.99 11.69 -17.46
CA PRO A 371 7.34 12.29 -18.64
C PRO A 371 6.22 11.42 -19.21
N LEU A 372 5.26 12.05 -19.89
CA LEU A 372 4.18 11.33 -20.57
C LEU A 372 4.75 10.48 -21.71
N GLY A 373 4.06 9.38 -22.03
CA GLY A 373 4.54 8.42 -23.03
C GLY A 373 5.46 7.33 -22.47
N ASP A 374 5.71 7.34 -21.15
CA ASP A 374 6.32 6.21 -20.46
C ASP A 374 5.31 5.08 -20.24
N HIS A 375 5.83 3.86 -20.08
CA HIS A 375 5.02 2.67 -19.87
C HIS A 375 4.60 2.51 -18.41
N ALA A 376 3.49 1.81 -18.18
CA ALA A 376 3.00 1.51 -16.84
C ALA A 376 4.06 0.73 -16.04
N GLN A 377 4.18 1.06 -14.76
CA GLN A 377 5.10 0.37 -13.85
C GLN A 377 4.33 -0.33 -12.73
N VAL A 378 4.36 -1.66 -12.69
CA VAL A 378 3.51 -2.49 -11.84
C VAL A 378 4.23 -3.71 -11.29
N THR A 379 3.69 -4.28 -10.21
CA THR A 379 3.93 -5.66 -9.79
C THR A 379 2.76 -6.55 -10.20
N VAL A 380 3.07 -7.77 -10.64
CA VAL A 380 2.11 -8.83 -10.95
C VAL A 380 2.31 -9.99 -9.96
N SER A 381 1.22 -10.45 -9.36
CA SER A 381 1.19 -11.60 -8.46
C SER A 381 0.17 -12.63 -8.96
N VAL A 382 0.52 -13.91 -8.86
CA VAL A 382 -0.39 -15.03 -9.11
C VAL A 382 -0.47 -15.89 -7.86
N VAL A 383 -1.69 -16.25 -7.47
CA VAL A 383 -1.97 -17.16 -6.36
C VAL A 383 -2.86 -18.31 -6.80
N ASP A 384 -2.82 -19.40 -6.05
CA ASP A 384 -3.75 -20.52 -6.19
C ASP A 384 -5.01 -20.29 -5.34
N THR A 385 -5.93 -21.26 -5.33
CA THR A 385 -7.17 -21.15 -4.55
C THR A 385 -6.94 -21.17 -3.05
N ASN A 386 -5.86 -21.77 -2.56
CA ASN A 386 -5.43 -21.75 -1.15
C ASN A 386 -4.78 -20.42 -0.74
N GLY A 387 -4.66 -19.47 -1.67
CA GLY A 387 -3.98 -18.19 -1.43
C GLY A 387 -2.46 -18.30 -1.39
N ALA A 388 -1.90 -19.44 -1.81
CA ALA A 388 -0.47 -19.64 -1.87
C ALA A 388 0.12 -18.79 -3.01
N ILE A 389 1.23 -18.11 -2.75
CA ILE A 389 1.95 -17.35 -3.78
C ILE A 389 2.54 -18.32 -4.78
N LEU A 390 2.15 -18.24 -6.06
CA LEU A 390 2.70 -19.09 -7.12
C LEU A 390 3.78 -18.39 -7.94
N GLY A 391 3.77 -17.06 -8.00
CA GLY A 391 4.82 -16.30 -8.66
C GLY A 391 4.61 -14.79 -8.53
N ILE A 392 5.71 -14.05 -8.47
CA ILE A 392 5.71 -12.58 -8.45
C ILE A 392 6.83 -12.05 -9.33
N ALA A 393 6.48 -11.17 -10.26
CA ALA A 393 7.44 -10.38 -11.02
C ALA A 393 6.88 -8.99 -11.29
N ARG A 394 7.75 -8.06 -11.67
CA ARG A 394 7.38 -6.65 -11.79
C ARG A 394 8.17 -5.95 -12.87
N THR A 395 7.71 -4.76 -13.23
CA THR A 395 8.52 -3.82 -13.99
C THR A 395 9.55 -3.13 -13.07
N PRO A 396 10.64 -2.56 -13.62
CA PRO A 396 11.78 -2.08 -12.83
C PRO A 396 11.44 -0.97 -11.82
N ASP A 397 10.56 -0.05 -12.18
CA ASP A 397 10.28 1.17 -11.41
C ASP A 397 8.87 1.21 -10.81
N GLY A 398 8.21 0.07 -10.69
CA GLY A 398 6.94 -0.05 -9.95
C GLY A 398 7.05 0.53 -8.53
N PRO A 399 6.06 1.31 -8.05
CA PRO A 399 6.01 1.70 -6.65
C PRO A 399 6.09 0.47 -5.73
N VAL A 400 6.84 0.57 -4.62
CA VAL A 400 7.13 -0.59 -3.76
C VAL A 400 5.86 -1.11 -3.08
N PHE A 401 4.91 -0.23 -2.74
CA PHE A 401 3.61 -0.62 -2.15
C PHE A 401 2.86 -1.62 -3.03
N GLY A 402 3.00 -1.50 -4.36
CA GLY A 402 2.35 -2.36 -5.34
C GLY A 402 2.75 -3.83 -5.19
N THR A 403 3.85 -4.13 -4.49
CA THR A 403 4.33 -5.51 -4.28
C THR A 403 3.41 -6.32 -3.36
N ASP A 404 2.99 -5.75 -2.24
CA ASP A 404 2.07 -6.42 -1.31
C ASP A 404 0.62 -6.26 -1.79
N VAL A 405 0.28 -5.09 -2.33
CA VAL A 405 -1.06 -4.83 -2.89
C VAL A 405 -1.39 -5.75 -4.06
N SER A 406 -0.48 -6.02 -5.00
CA SER A 406 -0.77 -6.96 -6.10
C SER A 406 -1.09 -8.36 -5.58
N LEU A 407 -0.46 -8.77 -4.48
CA LEU A 407 -0.76 -10.05 -3.82
C LEU A 407 -2.11 -10.02 -3.09
N GLN A 408 -2.42 -8.95 -2.35
CA GLN A 408 -3.74 -8.77 -1.72
C GLN A 408 -4.86 -8.84 -2.76
N LYS A 409 -4.68 -8.15 -3.88
CA LYS A 409 -5.62 -8.15 -5.01
C LYS A 409 -5.81 -9.55 -5.60
N ALA A 410 -4.72 -10.28 -5.85
CA ALA A 410 -4.78 -11.65 -6.38
C ALA A 410 -5.56 -12.60 -5.44
N ARG A 411 -5.28 -12.52 -4.14
CA ARG A 411 -5.97 -13.30 -3.11
C ARG A 411 -7.43 -12.90 -2.95
N THR A 412 -7.74 -11.62 -3.08
CA THR A 412 -9.11 -11.12 -2.97
C THR A 412 -9.99 -11.69 -4.08
N ALA A 413 -9.55 -11.59 -5.34
CA ALA A 413 -10.28 -12.17 -6.46
C ALA A 413 -10.46 -13.69 -6.34
N ALA A 414 -9.41 -14.41 -5.93
CA ALA A 414 -9.47 -15.86 -5.69
C ALA A 414 -10.44 -16.21 -4.54
N PHE A 415 -10.38 -15.47 -3.42
CA PHE A 415 -11.19 -15.74 -2.23
C PHE A 415 -12.67 -15.50 -2.48
N PHE A 416 -13.06 -14.32 -2.96
CA PHE A 416 -14.49 -14.00 -3.16
C PHE A 416 -15.15 -14.78 -4.30
N SER A 417 -14.36 -15.36 -5.20
CA SER A 417 -14.86 -16.28 -6.24
C SER A 417 -14.95 -17.74 -5.76
N ASN A 418 -14.44 -18.05 -4.56
CA ASN A 418 -14.41 -19.40 -4.01
C ASN A 418 -15.75 -19.75 -3.36
N VAL A 419 -16.25 -20.97 -3.62
CA VAL A 419 -17.51 -21.46 -3.03
C VAL A 419 -17.48 -21.62 -1.51
N ASN A 420 -16.30 -21.56 -0.89
CA ASN A 420 -16.12 -21.64 0.57
C ASN A 420 -16.02 -20.25 1.25
N ALA A 421 -16.11 -19.15 0.51
CA ALA A 421 -15.89 -17.81 1.05
C ALA A 421 -16.84 -17.46 2.20
N ALA A 422 -18.13 -17.78 2.06
CA ALA A 422 -19.11 -17.56 3.12
C ALA A 422 -18.77 -18.36 4.39
N ASP A 423 -18.41 -19.63 4.23
CA ASP A 423 -18.17 -20.55 5.35
C ASP A 423 -16.91 -20.14 6.13
N GLU A 424 -15.85 -19.73 5.42
CA GLU A 424 -14.62 -19.23 6.05
C GLU A 424 -14.86 -17.89 6.78
N LEU A 425 -15.69 -16.99 6.23
CA LEU A 425 -16.09 -15.76 6.92
C LEU A 425 -16.93 -16.04 8.17
N ILE A 426 -17.89 -16.96 8.10
CA ILE A 426 -18.71 -17.37 9.25
C ILE A 426 -17.83 -18.00 10.33
N ALA A 427 -16.90 -18.89 9.96
CA ALA A 427 -15.97 -19.50 10.90
C ALA A 427 -15.07 -18.48 11.61
N ALA A 428 -14.84 -17.32 10.99
CA ALA A 428 -14.08 -16.21 11.55
C ALA A 428 -14.92 -15.21 12.37
N GLY A 429 -16.22 -15.47 12.59
CA GLY A 429 -17.12 -14.56 13.31
C GLY A 429 -17.53 -13.32 12.50
N LEU A 430 -17.49 -13.42 11.18
CA LEU A 430 -17.84 -12.35 10.23
C LEU A 430 -19.17 -12.65 9.51
N GLU A 431 -20.06 -13.44 10.13
CA GLU A 431 -21.33 -13.89 9.55
C GLU A 431 -22.25 -12.73 9.16
N ASN A 432 -22.16 -11.59 9.85
CA ASN A 432 -22.97 -10.41 9.54
C ASN A 432 -22.69 -9.88 8.12
N TYR A 433 -21.43 -9.90 7.67
CA TYR A 433 -21.10 -9.50 6.29
C TYR A 433 -21.67 -10.49 5.28
N VAL A 434 -21.63 -11.79 5.58
CA VAL A 434 -22.23 -12.83 4.72
C VAL A 434 -23.74 -12.62 4.58
N LEU A 435 -24.43 -12.36 5.69
CA LEU A 435 -25.87 -12.08 5.68
C LEU A 435 -26.21 -10.82 4.87
N GLN A 436 -25.41 -9.76 5.03
CA GLN A 436 -25.59 -8.52 4.27
C GLN A 436 -25.37 -8.75 2.76
N VAL A 437 -24.30 -9.45 2.36
CA VAL A 437 -24.04 -9.77 0.95
C VAL A 437 -25.16 -10.63 0.37
N ARG A 438 -25.63 -11.64 1.09
CA ARG A 438 -26.75 -12.49 0.63
C ARG A 438 -28.06 -11.72 0.49
N SER A 439 -28.34 -10.78 1.40
CA SER A 439 -29.47 -9.87 1.27
C SER A 439 -29.33 -8.93 0.06
N PHE A 440 -28.10 -8.61 -0.33
CA PHE A 440 -27.80 -7.62 -1.37
C PHE A 440 -27.77 -8.22 -2.78
N LEU A 441 -27.21 -9.43 -2.92
CA LEU A 441 -26.93 -10.08 -4.20
C LEU A 441 -27.78 -11.34 -4.45
N GLY A 442 -28.30 -11.97 -3.39
CA GLY A 442 -29.07 -13.21 -3.47
C GLY A 442 -28.64 -14.23 -2.42
N PRO A 443 -29.53 -15.17 -2.05
CA PRO A 443 -29.34 -16.04 -0.87
C PRO A 443 -28.13 -16.99 -0.96
N THR A 444 -27.61 -17.24 -2.16
CA THR A 444 -26.47 -18.13 -2.41
C THR A 444 -25.13 -17.39 -2.56
N ALA A 445 -25.13 -16.06 -2.50
CA ALA A 445 -23.92 -15.27 -2.70
C ALA A 445 -22.80 -15.72 -1.75
N LEU A 446 -21.56 -15.74 -2.28
CA LEU A 446 -20.34 -16.25 -1.62
C LEU A 446 -20.25 -17.78 -1.46
N ASN A 447 -21.24 -18.54 -1.96
CA ASN A 447 -21.15 -19.99 -2.15
C ASN A 447 -21.53 -20.45 -3.57
N ASP A 448 -21.94 -19.53 -4.44
CA ASP A 448 -22.48 -19.81 -5.77
C ASP A 448 -21.42 -19.87 -6.88
N GLY A 449 -20.15 -19.60 -6.56
CA GLY A 449 -19.05 -19.65 -7.52
C GLY A 449 -19.05 -18.50 -8.53
N ILE A 450 -19.80 -17.42 -8.27
CA ILE A 450 -19.72 -16.20 -9.06
C ILE A 450 -18.30 -15.64 -9.00
N ALA A 451 -17.74 -15.31 -10.16
CA ALA A 451 -16.42 -14.74 -10.30
C ALA A 451 -16.44 -13.24 -9.95
N PHE A 452 -15.78 -12.88 -8.85
CA PHE A 452 -15.58 -11.51 -8.42
C PHE A 452 -14.17 -11.03 -8.77
N ALA A 453 -14.08 -9.91 -9.49
CA ALA A 453 -12.87 -9.10 -9.60
C ALA A 453 -12.85 -8.05 -8.48
N ASP A 454 -11.69 -7.46 -8.17
CA ASP A 454 -11.63 -6.39 -7.15
C ASP A 454 -12.46 -5.17 -7.51
N ARG A 455 -12.76 -4.93 -8.80
CA ARG A 455 -13.69 -3.86 -9.16
C ARG A 455 -15.11 -4.14 -8.67
N SER A 456 -15.55 -5.39 -8.76
CA SER A 456 -16.87 -5.81 -8.26
C SER A 456 -16.89 -5.78 -6.74
N GLY A 457 -15.84 -6.32 -6.09
CA GLY A 457 -15.67 -6.24 -4.63
C GLY A 457 -15.61 -4.79 -4.14
N GLY A 458 -14.86 -3.94 -4.83
CA GLY A 458 -14.75 -2.51 -4.56
C GLY A 458 -16.08 -1.77 -4.72
N ASN A 459 -16.99 -2.20 -5.60
CA ASN A 459 -18.36 -1.68 -5.60
C ASN A 459 -19.08 -2.02 -4.28
N LEU A 460 -18.97 -3.27 -3.80
CA LEU A 460 -19.64 -3.73 -2.58
C LEU A 460 -19.03 -3.15 -1.30
N SER A 461 -17.82 -2.60 -1.35
CA SER A 461 -17.12 -2.01 -0.21
C SER A 461 -17.28 -0.49 -0.08
N ARG A 462 -18.09 0.15 -0.93
CA ARG A 462 -18.27 1.60 -0.90
C ARG A 462 -19.11 2.07 0.29
N PRO A 463 -18.75 3.21 0.93
CA PRO A 463 -19.60 3.85 1.93
C PRO A 463 -20.93 4.38 1.34
N PHE A 464 -20.96 4.59 0.02
CA PHE A 464 -22.15 4.91 -0.77
C PHE A 464 -22.24 3.97 -1.97
N PHE A 465 -23.37 3.29 -2.14
CA PHE A 465 -23.64 2.40 -3.26
C PHE A 465 -24.89 2.86 -4.03
N PRO A 466 -24.78 3.15 -5.34
CA PRO A 466 -23.54 3.15 -6.12
C PRO A 466 -22.60 4.31 -5.74
N ASP A 467 -21.32 4.14 -6.04
CA ASP A 467 -20.27 5.13 -5.72
C ASP A 467 -20.59 6.50 -6.34
N GLY A 468 -20.26 7.57 -5.61
CA GLY A 468 -20.50 8.94 -6.03
C GLY A 468 -21.94 9.45 -5.92
N ILE A 469 -22.84 8.71 -5.26
CA ILE A 469 -24.17 9.20 -4.89
C ILE A 469 -24.24 9.43 -3.38
N ASP A 470 -24.03 10.68 -2.96
CA ASP A 470 -24.08 11.05 -1.54
C ASP A 470 -25.43 10.70 -0.92
N GLY A 471 -25.40 10.10 0.27
CA GLY A 471 -26.61 9.71 1.00
C GLY A 471 -27.26 8.40 0.54
N ALA A 472 -26.72 7.76 -0.50
CA ALA A 472 -27.12 6.39 -0.84
C ALA A 472 -26.75 5.41 0.29
N PRO A 473 -27.42 4.24 0.40
CA PRO A 473 -27.01 3.18 1.32
C PRO A 473 -25.57 2.74 1.06
N HIS A 474 -24.90 2.17 2.07
CA HIS A 474 -23.58 1.60 1.89
C HIS A 474 -23.64 0.23 1.19
N GLY A 475 -22.53 -0.18 0.58
CA GLY A 475 -22.37 -1.55 0.07
C GLY A 475 -22.26 -2.56 1.22
N PRO A 476 -22.58 -3.85 0.98
CA PRO A 476 -22.71 -4.86 2.04
C PRO A 476 -21.37 -5.28 2.67
N LEU A 477 -20.23 -4.86 2.13
CA LEU A 477 -18.90 -5.08 2.72
C LEU A 477 -18.35 -3.83 3.41
N SER A 478 -19.09 -2.73 3.39
CA SER A 478 -18.71 -1.45 3.97
C SER A 478 -19.43 -1.17 5.29
N ARG A 479 -18.88 -0.26 6.09
CA ARG A 479 -19.62 0.35 7.21
C ARG A 479 -20.56 1.45 6.71
N PRO A 480 -21.69 1.72 7.41
CA PRO A 480 -22.47 2.92 7.17
C PRO A 480 -21.62 4.18 7.35
N ILE A 481 -21.87 5.24 6.57
CA ILE A 481 -21.04 6.47 6.60
C ILE A 481 -20.84 7.08 8.00
N LYS A 482 -21.79 6.90 8.92
CA LYS A 482 -21.68 7.37 10.31
C LYS A 482 -20.57 6.66 11.09
N GLU A 483 -20.32 5.40 10.78
CA GLU A 483 -19.27 4.56 11.36
C GLU A 483 -18.03 4.49 10.47
N TRP A 484 -18.18 4.68 9.17
CA TRP A 484 -17.11 4.52 8.20
C TRP A 484 -16.05 5.61 8.35
N SER A 485 -14.79 5.24 8.24
CA SER A 485 -13.68 6.16 8.01
C SER A 485 -12.60 5.48 7.18
N PRO A 486 -11.58 6.22 6.72
CA PRO A 486 -10.40 5.60 6.12
C PRO A 486 -9.65 4.65 7.09
N PHE A 487 -10.00 4.65 8.39
CA PHE A 487 -9.50 3.72 9.42
C PHE A 487 -10.53 2.64 9.83
N ASN A 488 -11.73 2.64 9.23
CA ASN A 488 -12.81 1.68 9.47
C ASN A 488 -13.65 1.50 8.20
N THR A 489 -13.16 0.68 7.27
CA THR A 489 -13.73 0.56 5.92
C THR A 489 -14.78 -0.55 5.81
N GLY A 490 -14.91 -1.41 6.82
CA GLY A 490 -15.82 -2.56 6.83
C GLY A 490 -15.05 -3.86 6.90
N LEU A 491 -15.42 -4.84 6.06
CA LEU A 491 -14.82 -6.17 6.09
C LEU A 491 -13.29 -6.11 5.98
N GLN A 492 -12.75 -5.21 5.15
CA GLN A 492 -11.31 -5.04 4.97
C GLN A 492 -10.59 -4.72 6.29
N SER A 493 -11.09 -3.74 7.06
CA SER A 493 -10.49 -3.36 8.34
C SER A 493 -10.74 -4.41 9.42
N ASP A 494 -11.94 -4.98 9.46
CA ASP A 494 -12.33 -5.94 10.50
C ASP A 494 -11.55 -7.25 10.43
N LEU A 495 -11.15 -7.65 9.21
CA LEU A 495 -10.30 -8.82 9.01
C LEU A 495 -8.93 -8.69 9.71
N ILE A 496 -8.39 -7.47 9.81
CA ILE A 496 -6.97 -7.23 10.14
C ILE A 496 -6.76 -6.39 11.42
N ALA A 497 -7.80 -5.77 11.97
CA ALA A 497 -7.67 -4.83 13.08
C ALA A 497 -7.05 -5.49 14.33
N GLY A 498 -7.43 -6.73 14.63
CA GLY A 498 -6.87 -7.51 15.73
C GLY A 498 -5.35 -7.71 15.59
N ASN A 499 -4.87 -7.98 14.37
CA ASN A 499 -3.44 -8.16 14.09
C ASN A 499 -2.66 -6.84 14.27
N ILE A 500 -3.21 -5.70 13.84
CA ILE A 500 -2.57 -4.39 14.06
C ILE A 500 -2.48 -4.08 15.56
N VAL A 501 -3.56 -4.33 16.33
CA VAL A 501 -3.56 -4.12 17.79
C VAL A 501 -2.60 -5.07 18.51
N ALA A 502 -2.49 -6.33 18.06
CA ALA A 502 -1.52 -7.28 18.58
C ALA A 502 -0.07 -6.83 18.30
N HIS A 503 0.23 -6.41 17.07
CA HIS A 503 1.53 -5.87 16.69
C HIS A 503 1.89 -4.62 17.50
N ARG A 504 0.95 -3.70 17.66
CA ARG A 504 1.08 -2.53 18.54
C ARG A 504 1.45 -2.95 19.97
N SER A 505 0.74 -3.93 20.53
CA SER A 505 0.99 -4.40 21.90
C SER A 505 2.39 -4.98 22.06
N PHE A 506 2.88 -5.71 21.05
CA PHE A 506 4.27 -6.16 20.97
C PHE A 506 5.27 -5.00 20.94
N LEU A 507 5.05 -4.00 20.08
CA LEU A 507 5.93 -2.82 20.00
C LEU A 507 5.98 -2.00 21.29
N LEU A 508 4.92 -2.06 22.09
CA LEU A 508 4.83 -1.42 23.41
C LEU A 508 5.41 -2.25 24.55
N GLY A 509 5.87 -3.49 24.30
CA GLY A 509 6.30 -4.42 25.35
C GLY A 509 5.16 -4.92 26.24
N LEU A 510 3.91 -4.77 25.80
CA LEU A 510 2.71 -5.28 26.49
C LEU A 510 2.44 -6.75 26.13
N SER A 511 3.13 -7.27 25.11
CA SER A 511 3.11 -8.66 24.67
C SER A 511 4.53 -9.10 24.33
N ASP A 512 4.93 -10.30 24.77
CA ASP A 512 6.22 -10.89 24.44
C ASP A 512 6.28 -11.41 22.99
N SER A 513 5.11 -11.64 22.37
CA SER A 513 4.98 -12.14 21.01
C SER A 513 4.41 -11.09 20.07
N ASP A 514 5.00 -10.99 18.88
CA ASP A 514 4.48 -10.23 17.76
C ASP A 514 3.24 -10.90 17.14
N THR A 515 2.49 -10.15 16.32
CA THR A 515 1.43 -10.74 15.49
C THR A 515 2.00 -11.85 14.60
N GLU A 516 1.25 -12.93 14.46
CA GLU A 516 1.59 -13.98 13.51
C GLU A 516 1.60 -13.44 12.07
N ALA A 517 2.43 -14.04 11.22
CA ALA A 517 2.51 -13.73 9.79
C ALA A 517 1.29 -14.32 9.02
N ASN A 518 0.09 -13.96 9.46
CA ASN A 518 -1.21 -14.31 8.92
C ASN A 518 -2.17 -13.19 9.33
N CYS A 519 -2.29 -12.15 8.51
CA CYS A 519 -2.97 -10.91 8.87
C CYS A 519 -4.47 -11.02 9.13
N THR A 520 -5.09 -12.17 8.90
CA THR A 520 -6.54 -12.29 9.02
C THR A 520 -6.94 -13.32 10.04
N VAL A 521 -8.12 -13.11 10.60
CA VAL A 521 -8.81 -14.04 11.50
C VAL A 521 -9.41 -15.27 10.80
N LEU A 522 -9.18 -15.42 9.50
CA LEU A 522 -9.70 -16.57 8.75
C LEU A 522 -9.01 -17.89 9.15
N PRO A 523 -9.70 -19.03 9.00
CA PRO A 523 -9.11 -20.34 9.23
C PRO A 523 -7.84 -20.60 8.41
N LEU A 524 -6.89 -21.32 9.01
CA LEU A 524 -5.67 -21.76 8.35
C LEU A 524 -5.95 -22.94 7.42
N ARG A 525 -5.29 -22.94 6.26
CA ARG A 525 -5.31 -24.03 5.29
C ARG A 525 -4.23 -25.06 5.62
N PRO A 526 -4.53 -26.37 5.70
CA PRO A 526 -3.52 -27.40 5.96
C PRO A 526 -2.37 -27.39 4.94
N GLU A 527 -2.67 -27.05 3.69
CA GLU A 527 -1.75 -27.08 2.55
C GLU A 527 -0.64 -26.02 2.68
N THR A 528 -0.94 -24.89 3.34
CA THR A 528 -0.05 -23.72 3.41
C THR A 528 0.29 -23.29 4.84
N SER A 529 -0.46 -23.76 5.84
CA SER A 529 -0.45 -23.25 7.22
C SER A 529 -0.74 -21.73 7.30
N LYS A 530 -1.53 -21.24 6.35
CA LYS A 530 -1.85 -19.83 6.12
C LYS A 530 -3.33 -19.68 5.76
N SER A 531 -3.94 -18.53 6.03
CA SER A 531 -5.27 -18.22 5.52
C SER A 531 -5.23 -17.89 4.02
N ARG A 532 -6.35 -18.04 3.30
CA ARG A 532 -6.41 -17.73 1.85
C ARG A 532 -6.09 -16.26 1.54
N ILE A 533 -6.30 -15.36 2.50
CA ILE A 533 -6.02 -13.93 2.41
C ILE A 533 -5.00 -13.51 3.48
N SER A 534 -3.86 -14.20 3.55
CA SER A 534 -2.85 -14.03 4.62
C SER A 534 -2.21 -12.66 4.76
N ASN A 535 -2.46 -11.75 3.84
CA ASN A 535 -2.05 -10.35 3.91
C ASN A 535 -3.26 -9.40 3.83
N GLY A 536 -4.48 -9.86 4.14
CA GLY A 536 -5.71 -9.08 4.03
C GLY A 536 -6.30 -9.07 2.61
N ILE A 537 -7.28 -8.18 2.40
CA ILE A 537 -7.96 -7.99 1.10
C ILE A 537 -7.73 -6.58 0.56
N GLN A 538 -7.92 -6.40 -0.74
CA GLN A 538 -7.96 -5.09 -1.38
C GLN A 538 -9.30 -4.80 -2.01
N ILE A 539 -9.75 -3.55 -1.92
CA ILE A 539 -11.10 -3.13 -2.34
C ILE A 539 -11.08 -2.09 -3.47
N PHE A 540 -10.01 -2.09 -4.28
CA PHE A 540 -9.91 -1.28 -5.49
C PHE A 540 -9.34 -2.09 -6.66
N PRO A 541 -9.64 -1.70 -7.91
CA PRO A 541 -9.44 -2.55 -9.09
C PRO A 541 -7.99 -2.95 -9.35
N GLY A 542 -7.80 -4.08 -10.05
CA GLY A 542 -6.50 -4.60 -10.45
C GLY A 542 -6.34 -6.11 -10.41
N SER A 543 -7.41 -6.89 -10.27
CA SER A 543 -7.35 -8.35 -10.24
C SER A 543 -8.54 -9.01 -10.92
N VAL A 544 -8.31 -10.26 -11.35
CA VAL A 544 -9.36 -11.17 -11.80
C VAL A 544 -9.08 -12.60 -11.32
N PRO A 545 -10.13 -13.40 -11.06
CA PRO A 545 -9.96 -14.82 -10.75
C PRO A 545 -9.55 -15.61 -12.00
N ILE A 546 -8.76 -16.65 -11.79
CA ILE A 546 -8.27 -17.56 -12.83
C ILE A 546 -9.15 -18.80 -12.84
N PHE A 547 -9.67 -19.15 -14.01
CA PHE A 547 -10.53 -20.31 -14.21
C PHE A 547 -9.90 -21.31 -15.18
N ARG A 548 -10.17 -22.60 -14.95
CA ARG A 548 -9.95 -23.70 -15.89
C ARG A 548 -11.27 -24.44 -16.05
N ASN A 549 -11.83 -24.48 -17.27
CA ASN A 549 -13.05 -25.24 -17.56
C ASN A 549 -14.23 -24.96 -16.57
N ASN A 550 -14.49 -23.68 -16.26
CA ASN A 550 -15.48 -23.21 -15.27
C ASN A 550 -15.15 -23.49 -13.79
N VAL A 551 -13.99 -24.07 -13.47
CA VAL A 551 -13.51 -24.26 -12.10
C VAL A 551 -12.52 -23.15 -11.76
N LEU A 552 -12.68 -22.54 -10.58
CA LEU A 552 -11.71 -21.59 -10.05
C LEU A 552 -10.40 -22.32 -9.71
N VAL A 553 -9.27 -21.80 -10.19
CA VAL A 553 -7.92 -22.38 -9.96
C VAL A 553 -6.91 -21.36 -9.41
N GLY A 554 -7.33 -20.12 -9.15
CA GLY A 554 -6.46 -19.10 -8.56
C GLY A 554 -6.91 -17.67 -8.82
N GLY A 555 -5.98 -16.73 -8.70
CA GLY A 555 -6.18 -15.32 -8.98
C GLY A 555 -4.91 -14.62 -9.46
N ILE A 556 -5.07 -13.64 -10.34
CA ILE A 556 -4.00 -12.71 -10.74
C ILE A 556 -4.32 -11.32 -10.18
N GLY A 557 -3.33 -10.65 -9.63
CA GLY A 557 -3.43 -9.28 -9.15
C GLY A 557 -2.27 -8.42 -9.66
N VAL A 558 -2.57 -7.16 -9.94
CA VAL A 558 -1.64 -6.18 -10.50
C VAL A 558 -1.75 -4.88 -9.73
N SER A 559 -0.61 -4.27 -9.39
CA SER A 559 -0.61 -2.95 -8.77
C SER A 559 0.65 -2.14 -9.08
N GLY A 560 0.45 -0.86 -9.40
CA GLY A 560 1.53 0.14 -9.38
C GLY A 560 1.29 1.37 -10.26
N ASP A 561 0.27 1.37 -11.12
CA ASP A 561 -0.11 2.53 -11.92
C ASP A 561 -1.57 2.94 -11.62
N GLY A 562 -2.29 3.54 -12.56
CA GLY A 562 -3.72 3.82 -12.39
C GLY A 562 -4.55 2.53 -12.29
N ILE A 563 -5.65 2.57 -11.54
CA ILE A 563 -6.49 1.39 -11.27
C ILE A 563 -7.08 0.75 -12.54
N ASP A 564 -7.31 1.54 -13.59
CA ASP A 564 -7.77 1.02 -14.89
C ASP A 564 -6.61 0.35 -15.67
N GLN A 565 -5.38 0.84 -15.53
CA GLN A 565 -4.19 0.16 -16.05
C GLN A 565 -4.00 -1.19 -15.35
N ASP A 566 -4.09 -1.23 -14.02
CA ASP A 566 -3.97 -2.46 -13.24
C ASP A 566 -5.03 -3.52 -13.67
N ASP A 567 -6.28 -3.09 -13.84
CA ASP A 567 -7.38 -3.92 -14.32
C ASP A 567 -7.13 -4.47 -15.73
N MET A 568 -6.72 -3.60 -16.64
CA MET A 568 -6.41 -3.98 -18.01
C MET A 568 -5.25 -4.98 -18.06
N ILE A 569 -4.19 -4.73 -17.30
CA ILE A 569 -2.99 -5.57 -17.28
C ILE A 569 -3.32 -6.97 -16.73
N SER A 570 -4.07 -7.05 -15.63
CA SER A 570 -4.48 -8.33 -15.04
C SER A 570 -5.38 -9.12 -16.01
N PHE A 571 -6.42 -8.49 -16.54
CA PHE A 571 -7.41 -9.14 -17.42
C PHE A 571 -6.86 -9.55 -18.79
N LEU A 572 -6.14 -8.65 -19.48
CA LEU A 572 -5.55 -8.96 -20.78
C LEU A 572 -4.33 -9.87 -20.65
N GLY A 573 -3.55 -9.75 -19.58
CA GLY A 573 -2.44 -10.65 -19.28
C GLY A 573 -2.93 -12.10 -19.17
N LEU A 574 -3.98 -12.32 -18.38
CA LEU A 574 -4.59 -13.64 -18.25
C LEU A 574 -5.26 -14.13 -19.54
N HIS A 575 -5.97 -13.25 -20.25
CA HIS A 575 -6.57 -13.59 -21.55
C HIS A 575 -5.53 -14.09 -22.55
N ASN A 576 -4.45 -13.32 -22.75
CA ASN A 576 -3.42 -13.65 -23.72
C ASN A 576 -2.65 -14.92 -23.32
N ALA A 577 -2.39 -15.10 -22.02
CA ALA A 577 -1.80 -16.34 -21.52
C ALA A 577 -2.69 -17.55 -21.81
N GLY A 578 -4.00 -17.45 -21.60
CA GLY A 578 -4.93 -18.53 -21.92
C GLY A 578 -4.94 -18.91 -23.40
N LEU A 579 -4.90 -17.91 -24.29
CA LEU A 579 -4.76 -18.14 -25.74
C LEU A 579 -3.45 -18.81 -26.11
N GLU A 580 -2.34 -18.40 -25.49
CA GLU A 580 -1.02 -18.97 -25.74
C GLU A 580 -0.90 -20.41 -25.24
N LEU A 581 -1.38 -20.67 -24.02
CA LEU A 581 -1.23 -21.94 -23.34
C LEU A 581 -2.13 -23.03 -23.93
N GLY A 582 -3.37 -22.70 -24.30
CA GLY A 582 -4.35 -23.67 -24.79
C GLY A 582 -4.72 -24.76 -23.76
N THR A 583 -4.40 -24.57 -22.48
CA THR A 583 -4.63 -25.55 -21.38
C THR A 583 -6.02 -25.43 -20.75
N GLY A 584 -6.86 -24.51 -21.24
CA GLY A 584 -8.16 -24.18 -20.66
C GLY A 584 -8.10 -23.15 -19.53
N VAL A 585 -6.90 -22.76 -19.08
CA VAL A 585 -6.72 -21.64 -18.14
C VAL A 585 -7.07 -20.31 -18.81
N GLY A 586 -7.81 -19.44 -18.12
CA GLY A 586 -8.11 -18.11 -18.60
C GLY A 586 -9.01 -17.31 -17.66
N ASN A 587 -9.56 -16.22 -18.19
CA ASN A 587 -10.55 -15.41 -17.47
C ASN A 587 -11.81 -16.23 -17.16
N ALA A 588 -12.52 -15.84 -16.10
CA ALA A 588 -13.82 -16.40 -15.79
C ALA A 588 -14.75 -16.40 -17.03
N PRO A 589 -15.50 -17.48 -17.27
CA PRO A 589 -16.59 -17.52 -18.25
C PRO A 589 -17.59 -16.40 -18.01
N ARG A 590 -18.08 -15.77 -19.08
CA ARG A 590 -18.99 -14.61 -18.96
C ARG A 590 -20.23 -14.86 -18.11
N HIS A 591 -20.80 -16.05 -18.19
CA HIS A 591 -22.01 -16.42 -17.44
C HIS A 591 -21.78 -16.57 -15.93
N LEU A 592 -20.52 -16.56 -15.47
CA LEU A 592 -20.15 -16.61 -14.05
C LEU A 592 -19.71 -15.24 -13.51
N ARG A 593 -19.53 -14.21 -14.35
CA ARG A 593 -18.92 -12.94 -13.90
C ARG A 593 -19.90 -12.12 -13.07
N ALA A 594 -19.38 -11.50 -12.01
CA ALA A 594 -20.15 -10.66 -11.10
C ALA A 594 -20.81 -9.46 -11.77
N ASP A 595 -20.36 -9.02 -12.96
CA ASP A 595 -21.09 -7.98 -13.70
C ASP A 595 -22.46 -8.45 -14.19
N LEU A 596 -22.85 -9.73 -14.10
CA LEU A 596 -24.24 -10.13 -14.33
C LEU A 596 -25.18 -9.80 -13.16
N LEU A 597 -24.63 -9.48 -11.99
CA LEU A 597 -25.41 -9.14 -10.82
C LEU A 597 -25.89 -7.68 -10.86
N ILE A 598 -27.16 -7.48 -10.54
CA ILE A 598 -27.79 -6.18 -10.37
C ILE A 598 -28.23 -6.06 -8.92
N ALA A 599 -27.68 -5.08 -8.21
CA ALA A 599 -28.03 -4.81 -6.84
C ALA A 599 -28.57 -3.38 -6.72
N GLN A 600 -29.72 -3.22 -6.06
CA GLN A 600 -30.37 -1.91 -5.89
C GLN A 600 -30.50 -1.10 -7.20
N GLY A 601 -30.77 -1.78 -8.33
CA GLY A 601 -30.89 -1.16 -9.65
C GLY A 601 -29.55 -0.79 -10.33
N THR A 602 -28.40 -1.07 -9.72
CA THR A 602 -27.07 -0.86 -10.31
C THR A 602 -26.38 -2.19 -10.61
N ARG A 603 -25.84 -2.29 -11.82
CA ARG A 603 -25.02 -3.44 -12.26
C ARG A 603 -23.62 -3.35 -11.65
N LEU A 604 -23.12 -4.44 -11.08
CA LEU A 604 -21.72 -4.48 -10.65
C LEU A 604 -20.78 -4.38 -11.85
N ARG A 605 -19.58 -3.84 -11.64
CA ARG A 605 -18.54 -3.74 -12.68
C ARG A 605 -17.51 -4.85 -12.49
N TYR A 606 -17.06 -5.47 -13.58
CA TYR A 606 -16.06 -6.55 -13.51
C TYR A 606 -14.63 -6.05 -13.79
N VAL A 607 -14.40 -5.45 -14.96
CA VAL A 607 -13.10 -4.86 -15.35
C VAL A 607 -13.37 -3.56 -16.10
N ASN A 608 -12.48 -2.57 -15.96
CA ASN A 608 -12.47 -1.38 -16.81
C ASN A 608 -11.09 -1.20 -17.45
N CYS A 609 -11.06 -0.97 -18.77
CA CYS A 609 -9.82 -0.75 -19.49
C CYS A 609 -9.79 0.67 -20.05
N PRO A 610 -8.64 1.38 -19.95
CA PRO A 610 -8.54 2.73 -20.48
C PRO A 610 -8.73 2.73 -22.00
N PHE A 611 -9.21 3.85 -22.52
CA PHE A 611 -9.34 4.08 -23.97
C PHE A 611 -7.97 4.33 -24.60
N SER A 612 -7.74 3.79 -25.81
CA SER A 612 -6.47 3.88 -26.54
C SER A 612 -5.23 3.58 -25.67
N PRO A 613 -5.20 2.51 -24.86
CA PRO A 613 -4.31 2.45 -23.71
C PRO A 613 -2.85 2.13 -24.05
N PHE A 614 -2.56 1.69 -25.27
CA PHE A 614 -1.21 1.27 -25.65
C PHE A 614 -0.38 2.39 -26.27
N LEU A 615 0.92 2.36 -26.03
CA LEU A 615 1.92 3.25 -26.61
C LEU A 615 2.28 2.85 -28.06
N ASP A 616 2.06 1.59 -28.41
CA ASP A 616 2.48 0.97 -29.67
C ASP A 616 1.31 0.54 -30.56
N SER A 617 0.07 0.90 -30.20
CA SER A 617 -1.15 0.50 -30.93
C SER A 617 -2.22 1.58 -30.84
N ALA A 618 -3.05 1.63 -31.89
CA ALA A 618 -4.23 2.49 -31.97
C ALA A 618 -5.53 1.77 -31.55
N ASP A 619 -5.46 0.58 -30.94
CA ASP A 619 -6.63 -0.13 -30.41
C ASP A 619 -7.30 0.69 -29.31
N GLN A 620 -8.60 0.94 -29.47
CA GLN A 620 -9.39 1.82 -28.63
C GLN A 620 -10.07 1.11 -27.46
N THR A 621 -10.43 -0.16 -27.63
CA THR A 621 -11.22 -0.92 -26.65
C THR A 621 -10.69 -2.34 -26.52
N PRO A 622 -9.45 -2.54 -26.04
CA PRO A 622 -8.78 -3.83 -26.14
C PRO A 622 -9.39 -4.94 -25.30
N CYS A 623 -10.27 -4.61 -24.35
CA CYS A 623 -10.95 -5.57 -23.48
C CYS A 623 -12.35 -5.96 -23.98
N THR A 624 -12.90 -5.24 -24.95
CA THR A 624 -14.21 -5.57 -25.54
C THR A 624 -14.14 -6.93 -26.20
N GLY A 625 -15.16 -7.76 -25.97
CA GLY A 625 -15.23 -9.08 -26.61
C GLY A 625 -14.44 -10.18 -25.89
N LYS A 626 -13.77 -9.89 -24.76
CA LYS A 626 -12.98 -10.86 -23.98
C LYS A 626 -13.66 -11.32 -22.69
#